data_AF-A0A0H5SLE7-F1
#
_entry.id   AF-A0A0H5SLE7-F1
#
_cell.length_a   1.000
_cell.length_b   1.000
_cell.length_c   1.000
_cell.angle_alpha   90.00
_cell.angle_beta   90.00
_cell.angle_gamma   90.00
#
_symmetry.space_group_name_H-M   'P 1'
#
loop_
_entity.id
_entity.type
_entity.pdbx_description
1 polymer ?
#
loop_
_entity_poly.entity_id
_entity_poly.type
_entity_poly.pdbx_seq_one_letter_code
_entity_poly.pdbx_strand_id
1 'polypeptide(L)'
;MSLKNDQYNKILREYEERRLKNKYELDKRIEEVYKAIPRIKELEEQIISLSAESGRQALFGNTKALDNLRKTTAQIKEMQRKLLVESGYPEDYLDMRFHCSKCRDTGFIGNEKCSCFKQAIADAIYMGSSIKSVLERENFRTFSFKYYSDDYIDETTGLSPLSNMQKIVASCKSFIRHFDEKHENLLFIGNTGVGKTFLANCIAKELLDRGYTVIYLTAFRLFDILEKYKFGREEEDSLIASDQFDYILDCDLLIIDDLGTELNNTFTTSQLYHIINERLLRQKSTIISTNLSLDNLLTIYSERIYSRIISNYSIRRIIGDDIRLRKALGEISS
;
A
#
# COMPACT_ATOMS: atom_id res chain seq x y z
N MET A 1 -17.74 -4.48 8.46
CA MET A 1 -17.49 -5.41 9.57
C MET A 1 -16.46 -4.75 10.46
N SER A 2 -16.79 -4.47 11.73
CA SER A 2 -15.81 -4.56 12.79
C SER A 2 -15.25 -5.93 12.57
N LEU A 3 -13.94 -5.98 12.46
CA LEU A 3 -13.29 -7.18 12.00
C LEU A 3 -13.79 -8.31 12.91
N LYS A 4 -14.59 -9.24 12.37
CA LYS A 4 -15.17 -10.30 13.20
C LYS A 4 -14.00 -10.93 13.94
N ASN A 5 -14.14 -11.28 15.21
CA ASN A 5 -13.03 -11.85 15.98
C ASN A 5 -12.32 -12.97 15.20
N ASP A 6 -13.09 -13.74 14.42
CA ASP A 6 -12.57 -14.75 13.49
C ASP A 6 -11.71 -14.20 12.33
N GLN A 7 -12.13 -13.10 11.68
CA GLN A 7 -11.33 -12.42 10.66
C GLN A 7 -10.04 -11.84 11.28
N TYR A 8 -10.11 -11.33 12.50
CA TYR A 8 -8.95 -10.71 13.16
C TYR A 8 -7.94 -11.76 13.58
N ASN A 9 -8.44 -12.83 14.18
CA ASN A 9 -7.67 -14.01 14.51
C ASN A 9 -7.10 -14.67 13.24
N LYS A 10 -7.83 -14.64 12.11
CA LYS A 10 -7.31 -15.11 10.84
C LYS A 10 -6.11 -14.28 10.37
N ILE A 11 -6.19 -12.96 10.43
CA ILE A 11 -5.04 -12.09 10.07
C ILE A 11 -3.87 -12.37 11.02
N LEU A 12 -4.10 -12.50 12.32
CA LEU A 12 -3.02 -12.85 13.27
C LEU A 12 -2.37 -14.19 12.93
N ARG A 13 -3.16 -15.22 12.61
CA ARG A 13 -2.66 -16.53 12.16
C ARG A 13 -1.83 -16.41 10.89
N GLU A 14 -2.24 -15.59 9.92
CA GLU A 14 -1.45 -15.37 8.69
C GLU A 14 -0.06 -14.78 9.01
N TYR A 15 0.05 -13.89 10.00
CA TYR A 15 1.33 -13.34 10.42
C TYR A 15 2.20 -14.39 11.14
N GLU A 16 1.59 -15.21 12.00
CA GLU A 16 2.26 -16.35 12.65
C GLU A 16 2.77 -17.37 11.62
N GLU A 17 1.93 -17.75 10.65
CA GLU A 17 2.27 -18.67 9.56
C GLU A 17 3.44 -18.13 8.72
N ARG A 18 3.44 -16.83 8.38
CA ARG A 18 4.56 -16.18 7.66
C ARG A 18 5.86 -16.30 8.45
N ARG A 19 5.82 -16.04 9.77
CA ARG A 19 7.01 -16.14 10.63
C ARG A 19 7.52 -17.58 10.74
N LEU A 20 6.62 -18.54 10.90
CA LEU A 20 6.94 -19.97 10.93
C LEU A 20 7.58 -20.43 9.61
N LYS A 21 6.99 -20.03 8.48
CA LYS A 21 7.51 -20.32 7.15
C LYS A 21 8.90 -19.73 6.93
N ASN A 22 9.09 -18.45 7.26
CA ASN A 22 10.38 -17.77 7.10
C ASN A 22 11.47 -18.39 7.99
N LYS A 23 11.11 -18.83 9.21
CA LYS A 23 12.01 -19.55 10.10
C LYS A 23 12.39 -20.91 9.51
N TYR A 24 11.41 -21.67 9.04
CA TYR A 24 11.64 -22.96 8.40
C TYR A 24 12.54 -22.85 7.15
N GLU A 25 12.34 -21.82 6.32
CA GLU A 25 13.20 -21.53 5.17
C GLU A 25 14.62 -21.11 5.58
N LEU A 26 14.77 -20.38 6.69
CA LEU A 26 16.08 -20.05 7.24
C LEU A 26 16.79 -21.30 7.77
N ASP A 27 16.10 -22.16 8.52
CA ASP A 27 16.67 -23.40 9.07
C ASP A 27 17.19 -24.31 7.93
N LYS A 28 16.47 -24.38 6.81
CA LYS A 28 16.94 -25.06 5.58
C LYS A 28 18.22 -24.47 5.01
N ARG A 29 18.30 -23.13 4.89
CA ARG A 29 19.49 -22.43 4.40
C ARG A 29 20.69 -22.65 5.33
N ILE A 30 20.45 -22.66 6.65
CA ILE A 30 21.47 -22.97 7.65
C ILE A 30 21.98 -24.40 7.48
N GLU A 31 21.09 -25.38 7.38
CA GLU A 31 21.49 -26.78 7.18
C GLU A 31 22.28 -27.00 5.89
N GLU A 32 21.88 -26.34 4.80
CA GLU A 32 22.61 -26.34 3.53
C GLU A 32 24.03 -25.79 3.71
N VAL A 33 24.15 -24.60 4.29
CA VAL A 33 25.44 -23.93 4.51
C VAL A 33 26.33 -24.73 5.47
N TYR A 34 25.78 -25.36 6.51
CA TYR A 34 26.57 -26.19 7.42
C TYR A 34 27.15 -27.43 6.76
N LYS A 35 26.46 -27.98 5.75
CA LYS A 35 26.98 -29.09 4.95
C LYS A 35 28.04 -28.62 3.95
N ALA A 36 27.83 -27.48 3.30
CA ALA A 36 28.75 -26.93 2.31
C ALA A 36 30.00 -26.30 2.93
N ILE A 37 29.86 -25.63 4.08
CA ILE A 37 30.89 -24.83 4.75
C ILE A 37 30.89 -25.18 6.26
N PRO A 38 31.43 -26.35 6.66
CA PRO A 38 31.44 -26.79 8.06
C PRO A 38 32.06 -25.78 9.03
N ARG A 39 33.02 -24.97 8.55
CA ARG A 39 33.64 -23.89 9.33
C ARG A 39 32.63 -22.87 9.86
N ILE A 40 31.55 -22.60 9.14
CA ILE A 40 30.50 -21.68 9.61
C ILE A 40 29.78 -22.25 10.84
N LYS A 41 29.55 -23.57 10.89
CA LYS A 41 28.98 -24.25 12.06
C LYS A 41 29.90 -24.16 13.28
N GLU A 42 31.20 -24.40 13.10
CA GLU A 42 32.20 -24.27 14.17
C GLU A 42 32.25 -22.85 14.74
N LEU A 43 32.15 -21.84 13.88
CA LEU A 43 32.10 -20.44 14.27
C LEU A 43 30.82 -20.11 15.07
N GLU A 44 29.68 -20.70 14.71
CA GLU A 44 28.43 -20.54 15.47
C GLU A 44 28.53 -21.19 16.86
N GLU A 45 29.10 -22.39 16.95
CA GLU A 45 29.34 -23.08 18.22
C GLU A 45 30.29 -22.29 19.14
N GLN A 46 31.28 -21.59 18.57
CA GLN A 46 32.14 -20.66 19.30
C GLN A 46 31.35 -19.48 19.88
N ILE A 47 30.40 -18.90 19.14
CA ILE A 47 29.52 -17.83 19.64
C ILE A 47 28.68 -18.33 20.82
N ILE A 48 28.10 -19.53 20.72
CA ILE A 48 27.28 -20.12 21.78
C ILE A 48 28.11 -20.30 23.06
N SER A 49 29.30 -20.89 22.95
CA SER A 49 30.21 -21.11 24.08
C SER A 49 30.64 -19.80 24.73
N LEU A 50 31.05 -18.82 23.91
CA LEU A 50 31.45 -17.50 24.37
C LEU A 50 30.31 -16.76 25.08
N SER A 51 29.08 -16.88 24.56
CA SER A 51 27.89 -16.27 25.16
C SER A 51 27.60 -16.86 26.55
N ALA A 52 27.70 -18.17 26.70
CA ALA A 52 27.49 -18.86 27.97
C ALA A 52 28.59 -18.52 29.01
N GLU A 53 29.84 -18.39 28.59
CA GLU A 53 30.93 -17.96 29.46
C GLU A 53 30.77 -16.51 29.91
N SER A 54 30.52 -15.60 28.96
CA SER A 54 30.38 -14.17 29.22
C SER A 54 29.16 -13.85 30.10
N GLY A 55 28.05 -14.58 29.90
CA GLY A 55 26.86 -14.47 30.75
C GLY A 55 27.13 -14.87 32.20
N ARG A 56 27.89 -15.97 32.43
CA ARG A 56 28.31 -16.37 33.77
C ARG A 56 29.20 -15.30 34.41
N GLN A 57 30.20 -14.79 33.71
CA GLN A 57 31.11 -13.76 34.23
C GLN A 57 30.38 -12.44 34.59
N ALA A 58 29.38 -12.05 33.81
CA ALA A 58 28.56 -10.86 34.09
C ALA A 58 27.75 -11.00 35.38
N LEU A 59 27.18 -12.17 35.68
CA LEU A 59 26.48 -12.45 36.93
C LEU A 59 27.40 -12.33 38.16
N PHE A 60 28.69 -12.64 37.99
CA PHE A 60 29.72 -12.47 39.02
C PHE A 60 30.37 -11.07 39.03
N GLY A 61 29.74 -10.07 38.39
CA GLY A 61 30.13 -8.66 38.49
C GLY A 61 31.17 -8.18 37.47
N ASN A 62 31.58 -9.01 36.50
CA ASN A 62 32.49 -8.57 35.44
C ASN A 62 31.73 -7.95 34.26
N THR A 63 31.49 -6.64 34.32
CA THR A 63 30.78 -5.91 33.28
C THR A 63 31.53 -5.84 31.94
N LYS A 64 32.86 -6.01 31.93
CA LYS A 64 33.68 -6.01 30.70
C LYS A 64 33.52 -7.29 29.86
N ALA A 65 33.01 -8.37 30.45
CA ALA A 65 32.77 -9.64 29.75
C ALA A 65 31.76 -9.47 28.60
N LEU A 66 30.74 -8.62 28.77
CA LEU A 66 29.73 -8.35 27.75
C LEU A 66 30.28 -7.52 26.58
N ASP A 67 31.24 -6.62 26.83
CA ASP A 67 31.88 -5.84 25.77
C ASP A 67 32.79 -6.71 24.90
N ASN A 68 33.53 -7.63 25.52
CA ASN A 68 34.35 -8.61 24.79
C ASN A 68 33.47 -9.56 23.98
N LEU A 69 32.37 -10.06 24.55
CA LEU A 69 31.38 -10.87 23.82
C LEU A 69 30.91 -10.15 22.55
N ARG A 70 30.50 -8.88 22.67
CA ARG A 70 30.03 -8.08 21.53
C ARG A 70 31.09 -7.95 20.43
N LYS A 71 32.34 -7.62 20.80
CA LYS A 71 33.44 -7.47 19.83
C LYS A 71 33.76 -8.77 19.11
N THR A 72 33.93 -9.86 19.85
CA THR A 72 34.28 -11.16 19.25
C THR A 72 33.13 -11.72 18.42
N THR A 73 31.87 -11.55 18.86
CA THR A 73 30.71 -11.96 18.06
C THR A 73 30.65 -11.20 16.73
N ALA A 74 30.96 -9.90 16.73
CA ALA A 74 31.03 -9.11 15.49
C ALA A 74 32.14 -9.61 14.55
N GLN A 75 33.32 -9.94 15.07
CA GLN A 75 34.43 -10.50 14.28
C GLN A 75 34.07 -11.86 13.66
N ILE A 76 33.44 -12.75 14.44
CA ILE A 76 33.02 -14.06 13.96
C ILE A 76 31.96 -13.91 12.86
N LYS A 77 30.97 -13.03 13.04
CA LYS A 77 29.95 -12.76 12.02
C LYS A 77 30.54 -12.22 10.71
N GLU A 78 31.54 -11.35 10.81
CA GLU A 78 32.26 -10.85 9.64
C GLU A 78 33.01 -11.98 8.90
N MET A 79 33.62 -12.90 9.64
CA MET A 79 34.24 -14.09 9.05
C MET A 79 33.21 -15.02 8.38
N GLN A 80 32.05 -15.24 9.01
CA GLN A 80 30.96 -16.02 8.41
C GLN A 80 30.50 -15.40 7.08
N ARG A 81 30.33 -14.07 7.01
CA ARG A 81 29.96 -13.36 5.77
C ARG A 81 30.98 -13.55 4.65
N LYS A 82 32.28 -13.44 4.97
CA LYS A 82 33.35 -13.66 3.99
C LYS A 82 33.34 -15.09 3.45
N LEU A 83 33.21 -16.08 4.34
CA LEU A 83 33.15 -17.49 3.95
C LEU A 83 31.94 -17.80 3.05
N LEU A 84 30.79 -17.16 3.29
CA LEU A 84 29.62 -17.28 2.42
C LEU A 84 29.93 -16.80 1.00
N VAL A 85 30.46 -15.58 0.87
CA VAL A 85 30.79 -14.96 -0.43
C VAL A 85 31.86 -15.76 -1.17
N GLU A 86 32.93 -16.17 -0.48
CA GLU A 86 34.01 -17.00 -1.05
C GLU A 86 33.50 -18.34 -1.58
N SER A 87 32.42 -18.86 -1.00
CA SER A 87 31.78 -20.12 -1.40
C SER A 87 30.60 -19.94 -2.38
N GLY A 88 30.39 -18.72 -2.90
CA GLY A 88 29.35 -18.43 -3.90
C GLY A 88 27.96 -18.09 -3.34
N TYR A 89 27.82 -17.92 -2.03
CA TYR A 89 26.57 -17.49 -1.39
C TYR A 89 26.50 -15.96 -1.22
N PRO A 90 25.31 -15.35 -1.26
CA PRO A 90 25.12 -13.97 -0.81
C PRO A 90 25.59 -13.75 0.64
N GLU A 91 26.12 -12.57 0.96
CA GLU A 91 26.59 -12.26 2.32
C GLU A 91 25.48 -12.31 3.38
N ASP A 92 24.23 -12.08 2.97
CA ASP A 92 23.02 -12.07 3.79
C ASP A 92 22.26 -13.41 3.70
N TYR A 93 22.87 -14.46 3.16
CA TYR A 93 22.19 -15.72 2.88
C TYR A 93 21.63 -16.39 4.14
N LEU A 94 22.24 -16.15 5.30
CA LEU A 94 21.78 -16.63 6.60
C LEU A 94 20.92 -15.61 7.37
N ASP A 95 20.60 -14.47 6.76
CA ASP A 95 19.72 -13.50 7.40
C ASP A 95 18.24 -13.92 7.28
N MET A 96 17.50 -13.62 8.34
CA MET A 96 16.05 -13.81 8.38
C MET A 96 15.38 -12.84 7.39
N ARG A 97 14.56 -13.38 6.50
CA ARG A 97 13.79 -12.59 5.54
C ARG A 97 12.41 -12.31 6.12
N PHE A 98 11.96 -11.05 6.05
CA PHE A 98 10.67 -10.60 6.55
C PHE A 98 9.85 -10.01 5.41
N HIS A 99 8.53 -10.17 5.46
CA HIS A 99 7.62 -9.50 4.53
C HIS A 99 7.48 -8.01 4.88
N CYS A 100 7.40 -7.69 6.17
CA CYS A 100 7.40 -6.32 6.69
C CYS A 100 8.65 -6.08 7.53
N SER A 101 9.53 -5.21 7.04
CA SER A 101 10.75 -4.81 7.75
C SER A 101 10.46 -4.01 9.03
N LYS A 102 9.35 -3.27 9.09
CA LYS A 102 8.97 -2.42 10.23
C LYS A 102 8.60 -3.25 11.47
N CYS A 103 7.69 -4.21 11.32
CA CYS A 103 7.25 -5.06 12.43
C CYS A 103 7.92 -6.44 12.49
N ARG A 104 8.73 -6.80 11.48
CA ARG A 104 9.33 -8.15 11.36
C ARG A 104 8.27 -9.25 11.41
N ASP A 105 7.19 -9.04 10.65
CA ASP A 105 6.04 -9.93 10.52
C ASP A 105 5.30 -10.24 11.84
N THR A 106 5.42 -9.37 12.86
CA THR A 106 4.57 -9.48 14.07
C THR A 106 3.21 -8.82 13.91
N GLY A 107 3.10 -7.85 12.99
CA GLY A 107 1.93 -6.97 12.85
C GLY A 107 1.91 -5.80 13.83
N PHE A 108 2.87 -5.69 14.76
CA PHE A 108 2.90 -4.67 15.80
C PHE A 108 4.28 -4.04 15.94
N ILE A 109 4.31 -2.74 16.26
CA ILE A 109 5.50 -2.00 16.66
C ILE A 109 5.26 -1.56 18.11
N GLY A 110 5.84 -2.30 19.06
CA GLY A 110 5.48 -2.16 20.47
C GLY A 110 4.01 -2.53 20.69
N ASN A 111 3.22 -1.60 21.22
CA ASN A 111 1.79 -1.78 21.45
C ASN A 111 0.92 -1.27 20.29
N GLU A 112 1.51 -0.63 19.28
CA GLU A 112 0.75 -0.08 18.16
C GLU A 112 0.70 -1.05 16.99
N LYS A 113 -0.46 -1.11 16.33
CA LYS A 113 -0.63 -1.86 15.08
C LYS A 113 0.29 -1.26 14.01
N CYS A 114 1.14 -2.10 13.43
CA CYS A 114 1.95 -1.71 12.29
C CYS A 114 1.05 -1.35 11.10
N SER A 115 1.51 -0.45 10.23
CA SER A 115 0.76 -0.07 9.04
C SER A 115 0.44 -1.25 8.12
N CYS A 116 1.32 -2.27 8.04
CA CYS A 116 1.02 -3.49 7.29
C CYS A 116 -0.15 -4.30 7.89
N PHE A 117 -0.33 -4.23 9.21
CA PHE A 117 -1.42 -4.90 9.90
C PHE A 117 -2.72 -4.10 9.78
N LYS A 118 -2.65 -2.76 9.92
CA LYS A 118 -3.75 -1.85 9.60
C LYS A 118 -4.22 -2.04 8.15
N GLN A 119 -3.29 -2.23 7.21
CA GLN A 119 -3.63 -2.54 5.83
C GLN A 119 -4.26 -3.92 5.66
N ALA A 120 -3.73 -4.97 6.31
CA ALA A 120 -4.35 -6.29 6.24
C ALA A 120 -5.78 -6.29 6.79
N ILE A 121 -6.02 -5.46 7.81
CA ILE A 121 -7.35 -5.19 8.34
C ILE A 121 -8.23 -4.50 7.28
N ALA A 122 -7.75 -3.40 6.69
CA ALA A 122 -8.45 -2.70 5.64
C ALA A 122 -8.78 -3.63 4.45
N ASP A 123 -7.82 -4.44 4.00
CA ASP A 123 -8.02 -5.44 2.95
C ASP A 123 -9.15 -6.41 3.31
N ALA A 124 -9.14 -6.97 4.52
CA ALA A 124 -10.17 -7.91 4.98
C ALA A 124 -11.56 -7.27 5.07
N ILE A 125 -11.62 -5.98 5.37
CA ILE A 125 -12.86 -5.21 5.53
C ILE A 125 -13.44 -4.77 4.18
N TYR A 126 -12.61 -4.30 3.25
CA TYR A 126 -13.04 -3.59 2.04
C TYR A 126 -13.06 -4.45 0.78
N MET A 127 -12.26 -5.51 0.69
CA MET A 127 -12.21 -6.35 -0.52
C MET A 127 -11.61 -7.73 -0.24
N GLY A 128 -12.44 -8.77 -0.36
CA GLY A 128 -11.94 -10.13 -0.59
C GLY A 128 -11.01 -10.13 -1.82
N SER A 129 -9.72 -10.43 -1.59
CA SER A 129 -8.71 -10.99 -2.50
C SER A 129 -8.43 -10.31 -3.87
N SER A 130 -9.16 -9.29 -4.30
CA SER A 130 -9.12 -8.78 -5.69
C SER A 130 -8.11 -7.66 -5.93
N ILE A 131 -7.93 -6.73 -4.98
CA ILE A 131 -7.05 -5.57 -5.19
C ILE A 131 -5.57 -5.98 -5.35
N LYS A 132 -5.09 -6.99 -4.61
CA LYS A 132 -3.68 -7.42 -4.67
C LYS A 132 -3.29 -7.91 -6.07
N SER A 133 -4.12 -8.72 -6.71
CA SER A 133 -3.85 -9.23 -8.06
C SER A 133 -3.93 -8.15 -9.13
N VAL A 134 -4.76 -7.13 -8.94
CA VAL A 134 -4.82 -5.95 -9.81
C VAL A 134 -3.55 -5.14 -9.67
N LEU A 135 -3.09 -4.83 -8.45
CA LEU A 135 -1.91 -4.01 -8.20
C LEU A 135 -0.59 -4.66 -8.65
N GLU A 136 -0.53 -5.99 -8.73
CA GLU A 136 0.60 -6.71 -9.35
C GLU A 136 0.69 -6.47 -10.87
N ARG A 137 -0.44 -6.24 -11.53
CA ARG A 137 -0.55 -6.04 -12.99
C ARG A 137 -0.61 -4.58 -13.39
N GLU A 138 -1.16 -3.73 -12.54
CA GLU A 138 -1.39 -2.30 -12.79
C GLU A 138 -0.54 -1.46 -11.84
N ASN A 139 0.69 -1.14 -12.29
CA ASN A 139 1.64 -0.32 -11.54
C ASN A 139 2.60 0.42 -12.48
N PHE A 140 3.44 1.30 -11.92
CA PHE A 140 4.36 2.09 -12.75
C PHE A 140 5.39 1.27 -13.54
N ARG A 141 5.65 0.00 -13.16
CA ARG A 141 6.55 -0.87 -13.92
C ARG A 141 5.88 -1.42 -15.18
N THR A 142 4.57 -1.63 -15.15
CA THR A 142 3.77 -2.12 -16.29
C THR A 142 3.09 -0.99 -17.08
N PHE A 143 3.15 0.25 -16.58
CA PHE A 143 2.69 1.44 -17.29
C PHE A 143 3.46 1.63 -18.60
N SER A 144 2.76 1.96 -19.69
CA SER A 144 3.37 2.15 -21.00
C SER A 144 2.79 3.35 -21.72
N PHE A 145 3.67 4.26 -22.14
CA PHE A 145 3.30 5.47 -22.89
C PHE A 145 2.89 5.19 -24.34
N LYS A 146 3.21 4.01 -24.90
CA LYS A 146 2.88 3.65 -26.30
C LYS A 146 1.39 3.68 -26.66
N TYR A 147 0.50 3.73 -25.68
CA TYR A 147 -0.95 3.75 -25.90
C TYR A 147 -1.54 5.16 -26.01
N TYR A 148 -0.70 6.20 -25.87
CA TYR A 148 -1.11 7.59 -25.97
C TYR A 148 -0.53 8.18 -27.25
N SER A 149 -1.40 8.68 -28.13
CA SER A 149 -1.01 9.30 -29.42
C SER A 149 -0.32 10.65 -29.20
N ASP A 150 0.60 10.98 -30.11
CA ASP A 150 1.21 12.31 -30.23
C ASP A 150 0.72 13.06 -31.49
N ASP A 151 -0.28 12.52 -32.20
CA ASP A 151 -0.67 12.93 -33.55
C ASP A 151 -1.69 14.08 -33.57
N TYR A 152 -2.22 14.45 -32.41
CA TYR A 152 -3.16 15.55 -32.28
C TYR A 152 -2.94 16.32 -30.98
N ILE A 153 -3.39 17.58 -30.97
CA ILE A 153 -3.37 18.45 -29.80
C ILE A 153 -4.81 18.64 -29.34
N ASP A 154 -5.08 18.35 -28.07
CA ASP A 154 -6.38 18.58 -27.47
C ASP A 154 -6.57 20.08 -27.15
N GLU A 155 -7.70 20.64 -27.58
CA GLU A 155 -7.98 22.08 -27.43
C GLU A 155 -8.09 22.52 -25.96
N THR A 156 -8.55 21.65 -25.08
CA THR A 156 -8.76 21.99 -23.67
C THR A 156 -7.44 22.07 -22.90
N THR A 157 -6.52 21.15 -23.18
CA THR A 157 -5.24 21.05 -22.47
C THR A 157 -4.08 21.72 -23.21
N GLY A 158 -4.20 21.95 -24.51
CA GLY A 158 -3.13 22.43 -25.37
C GLY A 158 -1.97 21.44 -25.50
N LEU A 159 -2.21 20.16 -25.25
CA LEU A 159 -1.21 19.09 -25.26
C LEU A 159 -1.69 17.90 -26.09
N SER A 160 -0.74 17.15 -26.62
CA SER A 160 -1.04 15.80 -27.11
C SER A 160 -1.34 14.84 -25.96
N PRO A 161 -2.09 13.74 -26.20
CA PRO A 161 -2.31 12.70 -25.18
C PRO A 161 -1.01 12.17 -24.58
N LEU A 162 0.02 11.95 -25.38
CA LEU A 162 1.33 11.52 -24.91
C LEU A 162 1.96 12.53 -23.95
N SER A 163 2.05 13.80 -24.38
CA SER A 163 2.64 14.87 -23.57
C SER A 163 1.84 15.15 -22.29
N ASN A 164 0.51 15.10 -22.38
CA ASN A 164 -0.41 15.21 -21.24
C ASN A 164 -0.13 14.08 -20.23
N MET A 165 -0.09 12.84 -20.69
CA MET A 165 0.11 11.69 -19.83
C MET A 165 1.50 11.68 -19.18
N GLN A 166 2.55 12.07 -19.89
CA GLN A 166 3.90 12.22 -19.32
C GLN A 166 3.91 13.23 -18.17
N LYS A 167 3.27 14.39 -18.33
CA LYS A 167 3.13 15.39 -17.26
C LYS A 167 2.33 14.85 -16.08
N ILE A 168 1.24 14.13 -16.32
CA ILE A 168 0.41 13.55 -15.26
C ILE A 168 1.20 12.48 -14.49
N VAL A 169 1.87 11.55 -15.17
CA VAL A 169 2.70 10.53 -14.52
C VAL A 169 3.82 11.17 -13.69
N ALA A 170 4.48 12.22 -14.20
CA ALA A 170 5.47 12.96 -13.44
C ALA A 170 4.86 13.60 -12.18
N SER A 171 3.68 14.20 -12.29
CA SER A 171 2.93 14.73 -11.15
C SER A 171 2.54 13.65 -10.15
N CYS A 172 2.10 12.47 -10.58
CA CYS A 172 1.77 11.35 -9.68
C CYS A 172 3.01 10.86 -8.92
N LYS A 173 4.16 10.75 -9.59
CA LYS A 173 5.43 10.42 -8.92
C LYS A 173 5.87 11.50 -7.93
N SER A 174 5.62 12.78 -8.24
CA SER A 174 5.86 13.88 -7.31
C SER A 174 4.95 13.81 -6.09
N PHE A 175 3.65 13.55 -6.28
CA PHE A 175 2.68 13.34 -5.21
C PHE A 175 3.15 12.24 -4.24
N ILE A 176 3.56 11.08 -4.78
CA ILE A 176 4.07 9.96 -3.97
C ILE A 176 5.35 10.33 -3.23
N ARG A 177 6.26 11.09 -3.85
CA ARG A 177 7.53 11.50 -3.24
C ARG A 177 7.31 12.39 -2.01
N HIS A 178 6.36 13.32 -2.09
CA HIS A 178 6.11 14.32 -1.04
C HIS A 178 4.87 13.97 -0.20
N PHE A 179 4.46 12.70 -0.19
CA PHE A 179 3.20 12.27 0.43
C PHE A 179 3.13 12.56 1.95
N ASP A 180 4.27 12.50 2.65
CA ASP A 180 4.36 12.86 4.07
C ASP A 180 4.44 14.37 4.32
N GLU A 181 4.90 15.13 3.33
CA GLU A 181 5.22 16.56 3.48
C GLU A 181 4.06 17.46 3.05
N LYS A 182 3.26 16.99 2.09
CA LYS A 182 2.18 17.76 1.48
C LYS A 182 0.89 16.94 1.45
N HIS A 183 -0.12 17.49 2.09
CA HIS A 183 -1.48 16.99 2.01
C HIS A 183 -2.11 17.46 0.70
N GLU A 184 -1.95 16.65 -0.34
CA GLU A 184 -2.50 16.89 -1.67
C GLU A 184 -3.67 15.93 -1.93
N ASN A 185 -4.67 16.42 -2.66
CA ASN A 185 -5.76 15.59 -3.17
C ASN A 185 -5.74 15.62 -4.69
N LEU A 186 -6.06 14.52 -5.36
CA LEU A 186 -6.04 14.45 -6.82
C LEU A 186 -7.43 14.13 -7.36
N LEU A 187 -7.80 14.80 -8.44
CA LEU A 187 -9.00 14.50 -9.20
C LEU A 187 -8.63 14.10 -10.62
N PHE A 188 -8.79 12.82 -10.95
CA PHE A 188 -8.63 12.31 -12.31
C PHE A 188 -9.95 12.46 -13.07
N ILE A 189 -9.94 13.27 -14.13
CA ILE A 189 -11.09 13.47 -15.03
C ILE A 189 -10.68 13.06 -16.44
N GLY A 190 -11.55 12.38 -17.17
CA GLY A 190 -11.32 12.02 -18.56
C GLY A 190 -12.30 10.96 -19.04
N ASN A 191 -12.30 10.67 -20.33
CA ASN A 191 -13.20 9.68 -20.93
C ASN A 191 -12.92 8.25 -20.41
N THR A 192 -13.83 7.33 -20.67
CA THR A 192 -13.65 5.91 -20.33
C THR A 192 -12.41 5.34 -21.02
N GLY A 193 -11.67 4.48 -20.31
CA GLY A 193 -10.55 3.73 -20.91
C GLY A 193 -9.23 4.49 -21.07
N VAL A 194 -9.15 5.78 -20.73
CA VAL A 194 -7.93 6.61 -20.88
C VAL A 194 -6.85 6.40 -19.79
N GLY A 195 -7.08 5.52 -18.82
CA GLY A 195 -6.06 5.15 -17.81
C GLY A 195 -6.19 5.77 -16.41
N LYS A 196 -7.33 6.40 -16.06
CA LYS A 196 -7.57 6.99 -14.72
C LYS A 196 -7.38 5.98 -13.57
N THR A 197 -8.15 4.88 -13.60
CA THR A 197 -8.07 3.78 -12.65
C THR A 197 -6.66 3.19 -12.57
N PHE A 198 -6.00 3.01 -13.72
CA PHE A 198 -4.64 2.46 -13.77
C PHE A 198 -3.64 3.36 -13.02
N LEU A 199 -3.73 4.69 -13.18
CA LEU A 199 -2.88 5.63 -12.43
C LEU A 199 -3.19 5.62 -10.93
N ALA A 200 -4.46 5.52 -10.54
CA ALA A 200 -4.85 5.38 -9.14
C ALA A 200 -4.25 4.10 -8.54
N ASN A 201 -4.28 2.99 -9.28
CA ASN A 201 -3.64 1.72 -8.90
C ASN A 201 -2.11 1.83 -8.80
N CYS A 202 -1.47 2.57 -9.71
CA CYS A 202 -0.03 2.84 -9.63
C CYS A 202 0.34 3.58 -8.35
N ILE A 203 -0.42 4.60 -7.97
CA ILE A 203 -0.20 5.35 -6.73
C ILE A 203 -0.46 4.46 -5.51
N ALA A 204 -1.57 3.71 -5.51
CA ALA A 204 -1.92 2.78 -4.44
C ALA A 204 -0.79 1.79 -4.18
N LYS A 205 -0.27 1.12 -5.24
CA LYS A 205 0.82 0.15 -5.13
C LYS A 205 2.07 0.75 -4.47
N GLU A 206 2.52 1.91 -4.93
CA GLU A 206 3.72 2.56 -4.40
C GLU A 206 3.56 2.98 -2.94
N LEU A 207 2.39 3.50 -2.54
CA LEU A 207 2.14 3.90 -1.16
C LEU A 207 1.99 2.68 -0.23
N LEU A 208 1.34 1.62 -0.71
CA LEU A 208 1.29 0.35 0.01
C LEU A 208 2.69 -0.24 0.24
N ASP A 209 3.56 -0.18 -0.77
CA ASP A 209 4.95 -0.66 -0.67
C ASP A 209 5.79 0.17 0.31
N ARG A 210 5.50 1.46 0.46
CA ARG A 210 6.08 2.33 1.51
C ARG A 210 5.46 2.09 2.89
N GLY A 211 4.42 1.28 2.95
CA GLY A 211 3.70 0.91 4.14
C GLY A 211 2.79 2.03 4.65
N TYR A 212 2.14 2.77 3.77
CA TYR A 212 0.96 3.57 4.11
C TYR A 212 -0.30 2.72 4.06
N THR A 213 -1.34 3.20 4.74
CA THR A 213 -2.68 2.62 4.65
C THR A 213 -3.43 3.21 3.46
N VAL A 214 -3.89 2.36 2.56
CA VAL A 214 -4.64 2.75 1.36
C VAL A 214 -5.97 2.00 1.33
N ILE A 215 -7.06 2.73 1.19
CA ILE A 215 -8.39 2.18 0.93
C ILE A 215 -8.79 2.51 -0.49
N TYR A 216 -9.05 1.47 -1.27
CA TYR A 216 -9.57 1.59 -2.63
C TYR A 216 -11.01 1.15 -2.66
N LEU A 217 -11.91 2.04 -3.11
CA LEU A 217 -13.32 1.74 -3.27
C LEU A 217 -13.81 2.32 -4.60
N THR A 218 -14.66 1.57 -5.31
CA THR A 218 -15.51 2.20 -6.32
C THR A 218 -16.54 3.07 -5.62
N ALA A 219 -17.01 4.14 -6.26
CA ALA A 219 -18.04 5.01 -5.71
C ALA A 219 -19.29 4.21 -5.29
N PHE A 220 -19.74 3.27 -6.12
CA PHE A 220 -20.82 2.34 -5.78
C PHE A 220 -20.59 1.60 -4.45
N ARG A 221 -19.40 1.01 -4.25
CA ARG A 221 -19.07 0.28 -3.02
C ARG A 221 -18.98 1.20 -1.81
N LEU A 222 -18.45 2.41 -2.00
CA LEU A 222 -18.39 3.42 -0.95
C LEU A 222 -19.80 3.74 -0.44
N PHE A 223 -20.75 4.04 -1.34
CA PHE A 223 -22.11 4.38 -0.93
C PHE A 223 -22.89 3.18 -0.36
N ASP A 224 -22.68 1.96 -0.85
CA ASP A 224 -23.24 0.74 -0.24
C ASP A 224 -22.81 0.57 1.23
N ILE A 225 -21.54 0.84 1.54
CA ILE A 225 -21.03 0.82 2.92
C ILE A 225 -21.71 1.91 3.77
N LEU A 226 -21.86 3.12 3.23
CA LEU A 226 -22.47 4.24 3.96
C LEU A 226 -23.96 4.05 4.20
N GLU A 227 -24.68 3.48 3.24
CA GLU A 227 -26.09 3.15 3.37
C GLU A 227 -26.31 2.12 4.49
N LYS A 228 -25.50 1.06 4.51
CA LYS A 228 -25.49 0.06 5.60
C LYS A 228 -25.15 0.68 6.95
N TYR A 229 -24.21 1.63 6.98
CA TYR A 229 -23.87 2.36 8.21
C TYR A 229 -25.03 3.17 8.77
N LYS A 230 -25.79 3.85 7.91
CA LYS A 230 -26.83 4.78 8.35
C LYS A 230 -28.19 4.11 8.57
N PHE A 231 -28.49 3.03 7.84
CA PHE A 231 -29.80 2.40 7.82
C PHE A 231 -29.79 0.91 8.19
N GLY A 232 -28.63 0.34 8.54
CA GLY A 232 -28.51 -1.02 9.04
C GLY A 232 -29.38 -1.23 10.28
N ARG A 233 -30.27 -2.22 10.23
CA ARG A 233 -31.25 -2.49 11.30
C ARG A 233 -30.74 -3.47 12.36
N GLU A 234 -29.69 -4.21 12.05
CA GLU A 234 -29.08 -5.17 12.97
C GLU A 234 -27.92 -4.48 13.73
N GLU A 235 -27.90 -4.64 15.06
CA GLU A 235 -26.85 -4.05 15.92
C GLU A 235 -25.45 -4.49 15.48
N GLU A 236 -25.31 -5.74 15.03
CA GLU A 236 -24.05 -6.26 14.51
C GLU A 236 -23.63 -5.49 13.25
N ASP A 237 -24.52 -5.30 12.27
CA ASP A 237 -24.25 -4.55 11.03
C ASP A 237 -23.91 -3.07 11.25
N SER A 238 -24.52 -2.44 12.26
CA SER A 238 -24.29 -1.03 12.61
C SER A 238 -22.89 -0.79 13.20
N LEU A 239 -22.47 -1.61 14.18
CA LEU A 239 -21.09 -1.58 14.71
C LEU A 239 -20.09 -1.88 13.59
N ILE A 240 -20.47 -2.79 12.70
CA ILE A 240 -19.67 -3.26 11.60
C ILE A 240 -19.35 -2.16 10.59
N ALA A 241 -20.34 -1.33 10.34
CA ALA A 241 -20.26 -0.24 9.39
C ALA A 241 -19.65 1.03 10.03
N SER A 242 -19.74 1.19 11.36
CA SER A 242 -19.04 2.24 12.11
C SER A 242 -17.53 2.11 12.01
N ASP A 243 -17.00 0.92 12.31
CA ASP A 243 -15.56 0.66 12.19
C ASP A 243 -15.08 0.89 10.75
N GLN A 244 -15.88 0.48 9.77
CA GLN A 244 -15.60 0.74 8.36
C GLN A 244 -15.53 2.25 8.09
N PHE A 245 -16.53 2.99 8.52
CA PHE A 245 -16.53 4.43 8.31
C PHE A 245 -15.28 5.10 8.90
N ASP A 246 -14.84 4.69 10.10
CA ASP A 246 -13.64 5.23 10.73
C ASP A 246 -12.36 4.92 9.93
N TYR A 247 -12.19 3.69 9.43
CA TYR A 247 -11.05 3.37 8.56
C TYR A 247 -11.06 4.19 7.27
N ILE A 248 -12.22 4.45 6.65
CA ILE A 248 -12.35 5.31 5.47
C ILE A 248 -11.89 6.74 5.79
N LEU A 249 -12.19 7.25 6.99
CA LEU A 249 -11.76 8.59 7.39
C LEU A 249 -10.28 8.67 7.79
N ASP A 250 -9.72 7.60 8.37
CA ASP A 250 -8.39 7.63 8.98
C ASP A 250 -7.26 7.09 8.10
N CYS A 251 -7.58 6.32 7.05
CA CYS A 251 -6.56 5.83 6.12
C CYS A 251 -5.75 6.97 5.49
N ASP A 252 -4.47 6.72 5.25
CA ASP A 252 -3.54 7.73 4.73
C ASP A 252 -3.94 8.18 3.32
N LEU A 253 -4.38 7.24 2.49
CA LEU A 253 -4.97 7.51 1.18
C LEU A 253 -6.32 6.80 0.99
N LEU A 254 -7.35 7.58 0.66
CA LEU A 254 -8.62 7.06 0.15
C LEU A 254 -8.68 7.27 -1.36
N ILE A 255 -9.00 6.21 -2.10
CA ILE A 255 -9.27 6.25 -3.54
C ILE A 255 -10.75 5.94 -3.76
N ILE A 256 -11.45 6.90 -4.37
CA ILE A 256 -12.84 6.77 -4.81
C ILE A 256 -12.82 6.70 -6.34
N ASP A 257 -12.96 5.49 -6.88
CA ASP A 257 -12.90 5.23 -8.32
C ASP A 257 -14.29 5.28 -8.96
N ASP A 258 -14.36 5.77 -10.20
CA ASP A 258 -15.58 5.87 -11.00
C ASP A 258 -16.75 6.60 -10.31
N LEU A 259 -16.46 7.76 -9.70
CA LEU A 259 -17.48 8.66 -9.15
C LEU A 259 -18.42 9.14 -10.26
N GLY A 260 -19.73 8.97 -10.05
CA GLY A 260 -20.79 9.30 -11.01
C GLY A 260 -21.51 8.07 -11.57
N THR A 261 -21.13 6.87 -11.15
CA THR A 261 -21.75 5.60 -11.58
C THR A 261 -22.84 5.11 -10.63
N GLU A 262 -22.91 5.67 -9.43
CA GLU A 262 -23.90 5.37 -8.40
C GLU A 262 -25.27 6.02 -8.68
N LEU A 263 -26.29 5.56 -7.93
CA LEU A 263 -27.59 6.21 -7.91
C LEU A 263 -27.51 7.52 -7.12
N ASN A 264 -27.45 8.63 -7.83
CA ASN A 264 -27.38 9.95 -7.22
C ASN A 264 -28.70 10.31 -6.52
N ASN A 265 -28.61 10.53 -5.22
CA ASN A 265 -29.70 10.99 -4.36
C ASN A 265 -29.17 11.90 -3.24
N THR A 266 -30.06 12.56 -2.51
CA THR A 266 -29.68 13.49 -1.42
C THR A 266 -28.81 12.83 -0.34
N PHE A 267 -28.98 11.53 -0.11
CA PHE A 267 -28.16 10.77 0.82
C PHE A 267 -26.72 10.64 0.33
N THR A 268 -26.50 10.13 -0.88
CA THR A 268 -25.16 9.99 -1.50
C THR A 268 -24.40 11.30 -1.52
N THR A 269 -25.05 12.39 -1.95
CA THR A 269 -24.47 13.74 -1.94
C THR A 269 -24.09 14.17 -0.53
N SER A 270 -24.96 13.98 0.46
CA SER A 270 -24.66 14.37 1.86
C SER A 270 -23.50 13.58 2.45
N GLN A 271 -23.43 12.27 2.17
CA GLN A 271 -22.36 11.41 2.68
C GLN A 271 -21.02 11.68 2.00
N LEU A 272 -21.01 11.92 0.69
CA LEU A 272 -19.78 12.29 -0.03
C LEU A 272 -19.22 13.61 0.49
N TYR A 273 -20.08 14.61 0.72
CA TYR A 273 -19.67 15.87 1.33
C TYR A 273 -19.03 15.65 2.69
N HIS A 274 -19.64 14.82 3.54
CA HIS A 274 -19.14 14.52 4.87
C HIS A 274 -17.74 13.89 4.82
N ILE A 275 -17.54 12.86 3.98
CA ILE A 275 -16.22 12.20 3.83
C ILE A 275 -15.16 13.19 3.34
N ILE A 276 -15.45 13.94 2.28
CA ILE A 276 -14.49 14.92 1.73
C ILE A 276 -14.13 15.94 2.81
N ASN A 277 -15.12 16.48 3.52
CA ASN A 277 -14.87 17.51 4.53
C ASN A 277 -14.05 16.97 5.71
N GLU A 278 -14.41 15.81 6.27
CA GLU A 278 -13.68 15.18 7.37
C GLU A 278 -12.22 14.88 7.00
N ARG A 279 -12.00 14.32 5.81
CA ARG A 279 -10.64 14.00 5.35
C ARG A 279 -9.81 15.25 5.10
N LEU A 280 -10.41 16.32 4.57
CA LEU A 280 -9.73 17.61 4.45
C LEU A 280 -9.34 18.18 5.83
N LEU A 281 -10.23 18.13 6.81
CA LEU A 281 -9.96 18.59 8.18
C LEU A 281 -8.85 17.77 8.85
N ARG A 282 -8.84 16.45 8.64
CA ARG A 282 -7.82 15.53 9.16
C ARG A 282 -6.52 15.53 8.34
N GLN A 283 -6.45 16.33 7.28
CA GLN A 283 -5.31 16.37 6.36
C GLN A 283 -4.97 14.99 5.77
N LYS A 284 -6.00 14.20 5.42
CA LYS A 284 -5.86 12.89 4.81
C LYS A 284 -6.09 12.96 3.30
N SER A 285 -5.12 12.47 2.53
CA SER A 285 -5.10 12.57 1.07
C SER A 285 -6.22 11.76 0.43
N THR A 286 -6.88 12.31 -0.57
CA THR A 286 -7.96 11.64 -1.29
C THR A 286 -7.74 11.74 -2.80
N ILE A 287 -7.92 10.61 -3.49
CA ILE A 287 -7.94 10.54 -4.96
C ILE A 287 -9.35 10.20 -5.39
N ILE A 288 -9.88 10.99 -6.32
CA ILE A 288 -11.17 10.73 -6.95
C ILE A 288 -10.92 10.53 -8.45
N SER A 289 -11.53 9.50 -9.03
CA SER A 289 -11.59 9.32 -10.48
C SER A 289 -13.04 9.46 -10.96
N THR A 290 -13.25 10.11 -12.10
CA THR A 290 -14.59 10.29 -12.67
C THR A 290 -14.57 10.43 -14.19
N ASN A 291 -15.65 9.95 -14.82
CA ASN A 291 -15.95 10.20 -16.23
C ASN A 291 -16.81 11.47 -16.44
N LEU A 292 -17.23 12.12 -15.36
CA LEU A 292 -18.06 13.32 -15.43
C LEU A 292 -17.24 14.55 -15.86
N SER A 293 -17.87 15.45 -16.60
CA SER A 293 -17.36 16.82 -16.77
C SER A 293 -17.48 17.59 -15.45
N LEU A 294 -16.77 18.71 -15.34
CA LEU A 294 -16.87 19.60 -14.17
C LEU A 294 -18.29 20.14 -13.98
N ASP A 295 -18.99 20.46 -15.07
CA ASP A 295 -20.37 20.93 -15.03
C ASP A 295 -21.34 19.83 -14.56
N ASN A 296 -21.11 18.59 -14.99
CA ASN A 296 -21.89 17.45 -14.52
C ASN A 296 -21.61 17.18 -13.05
N LEU A 297 -20.37 17.33 -12.58
CA LEU A 297 -20.02 17.20 -11.17
C LEU A 297 -20.77 18.23 -10.31
N LEU A 298 -20.84 19.49 -10.77
CA LEU A 298 -21.62 20.55 -10.11
C LEU A 298 -23.12 20.22 -10.05
N THR A 299 -23.67 19.78 -11.18
CA THR A 299 -25.10 19.48 -11.32
C THR A 299 -25.52 18.28 -10.46
N ILE A 300 -24.68 17.24 -10.41
CA ILE A 300 -24.99 15.98 -9.72
C ILE A 300 -24.75 16.06 -8.21
N TYR A 301 -23.62 16.63 -7.78
CA TYR A 301 -23.17 16.57 -6.38
C TYR A 301 -23.33 17.88 -5.61
N SER A 302 -24.02 18.87 -6.17
CA SER A 302 -24.21 20.21 -5.61
C SER A 302 -22.97 21.11 -5.62
N GLU A 303 -23.24 22.41 -5.53
CA GLU A 303 -22.24 23.47 -5.45
C GLU A 303 -21.25 23.30 -4.29
N ARG A 304 -21.69 22.74 -3.16
CA ARG A 304 -20.83 22.59 -1.98
C ARG A 304 -19.71 21.58 -2.21
N ILE A 305 -20.02 20.44 -2.81
CA ILE A 305 -19.01 19.42 -3.13
C ILE A 305 -18.11 19.93 -4.24
N TYR A 306 -18.70 20.51 -5.29
CA TYR A 306 -17.94 21.10 -6.38
C TYR A 306 -16.92 22.13 -5.88
N SER A 307 -17.34 23.08 -5.05
CA SER A 307 -16.48 24.11 -4.46
C SER A 307 -15.33 23.51 -3.65
N ARG A 308 -15.61 22.49 -2.82
CA ARG A 308 -14.57 21.79 -2.04
C ARG A 308 -13.57 21.06 -2.93
N ILE A 309 -14.05 20.38 -3.97
CA ILE A 309 -13.19 19.66 -4.90
C ILE A 309 -12.30 20.65 -5.67
N ILE A 310 -12.89 21.65 -6.33
CA ILE A 310 -12.12 22.62 -7.14
C ILE A 310 -11.08 23.37 -6.31
N SER A 311 -11.37 23.70 -5.05
CA SER A 311 -10.43 24.46 -4.20
C SER A 311 -9.34 23.62 -3.55
N ASN A 312 -9.55 22.30 -3.34
CA ASN A 312 -8.62 21.46 -2.57
C ASN A 312 -8.02 20.30 -3.36
N TYR A 313 -8.46 20.07 -4.60
CA TYR A 313 -7.99 18.98 -5.44
C TYR A 313 -7.19 19.51 -6.63
N SER A 314 -6.01 18.92 -6.80
CA SER A 314 -5.22 19.03 -8.01
C SER A 314 -5.90 18.26 -9.13
N ILE A 315 -6.55 18.98 -10.05
CA ILE A 315 -7.25 18.38 -11.20
C ILE A 315 -6.22 17.88 -12.21
N ARG A 316 -6.42 16.66 -12.69
CA ARG A 316 -5.60 15.97 -13.69
C ARG A 316 -6.53 15.45 -14.79
N ARG A 317 -6.71 16.29 -15.81
CA ARG A 317 -7.49 15.95 -17.01
C ARG A 317 -6.66 15.05 -17.91
N ILE A 318 -7.09 13.79 -18.02
CA ILE A 318 -6.49 12.76 -18.85
C ILE A 318 -7.27 12.69 -20.16
N ILE A 319 -6.53 12.82 -21.26
CA ILE A 319 -7.05 12.80 -22.63
C ILE A 319 -6.42 11.64 -23.40
N GLY A 320 -7.08 11.22 -24.47
CA GLY A 320 -6.65 10.11 -25.32
C GLY A 320 -7.80 9.18 -25.66
N ASP A 321 -7.48 8.14 -26.42
CA ASP A 321 -8.42 7.11 -26.83
C ASP A 321 -8.62 6.04 -25.74
N ASP A 322 -9.64 5.22 -25.92
CA ASP A 322 -9.86 4.06 -25.05
C ASP A 322 -8.75 3.01 -25.28
N ILE A 323 -7.84 2.93 -24.30
CA ILE A 323 -6.71 2.00 -24.32
C ILE A 323 -7.18 0.54 -24.23
N ARG A 324 -8.32 0.28 -23.60
CA ARG A 324 -8.89 -1.08 -23.49
C ARG A 324 -9.33 -1.56 -24.87
N LEU A 325 -9.96 -0.68 -25.66
CA LEU A 325 -10.32 -0.98 -27.06
C LEU A 325 -9.09 -1.18 -27.93
N ARG A 326 -8.09 -0.29 -27.87
CA ARG A 326 -6.83 -0.45 -28.62
C ARG A 326 -6.13 -1.77 -28.32
N LYS A 327 -6.07 -2.18 -27.05
CA LYS A 327 -5.51 -3.48 -26.64
C LYS A 327 -6.30 -4.66 -27.21
N ALA A 328 -7.63 -4.58 -27.25
CA ALA A 328 -8.48 -5.63 -27.80
C ALA A 328 -8.32 -5.76 -29.33
N LEU A 329 -8.05 -4.64 -30.02
CA LEU A 329 -7.84 -4.58 -31.47
C LEU A 329 -6.39 -4.84 -31.90
N GLY A 330 -5.44 -4.88 -30.96
CA GLY A 330 -4.01 -5.06 -31.25
C GLY A 330 -3.32 -3.80 -31.79
N GLU A 331 -3.97 -2.64 -31.69
CA GLU A 331 -3.46 -1.36 -32.20
C GLU A 331 -2.50 -0.71 -31.17
N ILE A 332 -1.33 -0.30 -31.65
CA ILE A 332 -0.33 0.45 -30.86
C ILE A 332 -0.20 1.82 -31.52
N SER A 333 -0.20 2.90 -30.72
CA SER A 333 0.03 4.26 -31.24
C SER A 333 1.44 4.34 -31.83
N SER A 334 1.56 4.93 -33.02
CA SER A 334 2.78 5.02 -33.81
C SER A 334 3.87 5.81 -33.11
#